data_AF-A0A1M6A401-F1
#
_entry.id   AF-A0A1M6A401-F1
#
_cell.length_a   1.000
_cell.length_b   1.000
_cell.length_c   1.000
_cell.angle_alpha   90.00
_cell.angle_beta   90.00
_cell.angle_gamma   90.00
#
_symmetry.space_group_name_H-M   'P 1'
#
loop_
_entity.id
_entity.type
_entity.pdbx_description
1 polymer ?
#
loop_
_entity_poly.entity_id
_entity_poly.type
_entity_poly.pdbx_seq_one_letter_code
_entity_poly.pdbx_strand_id
1 'polypeptide(L)'
;MSNSEIPKTYRDAADASFKSWRLLKKSKKCGCYYCCRVYPASEVVDWCDERDRRRTALCPYCGIDSVIPDASGCPLDEEFLKKMKYWWFESHSVSCKVPDNVAKKIIAIGKELDFLRKVLPSGYFIAGSDGKVKLLGIIDPNSKSKFFPDLKDGSL
;
A
#
# COMPACT_ATOMS: atom_id res chain seq x y z
N MET A 1 -2.91 -13.86 -0.21
CA MET A 1 -4.31 -13.76 -0.68
C MET A 1 -4.28 -13.54 -2.18
N SER A 2 -5.09 -14.25 -2.95
CA SER A 2 -5.19 -14.06 -4.41
C SER A 2 -6.03 -12.81 -4.72
N ASN A 3 -5.75 -12.12 -5.83
CA ASN A 3 -6.51 -10.95 -6.34
C ASN A 3 -8.03 -11.18 -6.52
N SER A 4 -8.50 -12.42 -6.31
CA SER A 4 -9.91 -12.81 -6.34
C SER A 4 -10.75 -12.25 -5.19
N GLU A 5 -10.14 -11.89 -4.05
CA GLU A 5 -10.87 -11.42 -2.86
C GLU A 5 -11.12 -9.91 -2.81
N ILE A 6 -10.45 -9.12 -3.66
CA ILE A 6 -10.65 -7.66 -3.70
C ILE A 6 -12.01 -7.36 -4.34
N PRO A 7 -12.92 -6.62 -3.66
CA PRO A 7 -14.19 -6.23 -4.24
C PRO A 7 -14.02 -5.47 -5.57
N LYS A 8 -14.92 -5.74 -6.53
CA LYS A 8 -14.86 -5.18 -7.89
C LYS A 8 -14.69 -3.66 -7.89
N THR A 9 -15.39 -2.96 -7.00
CA THR A 9 -15.32 -1.49 -6.86
C THR A 9 -13.90 -0.97 -6.61
N TYR A 10 -13.09 -1.69 -5.84
CA TYR A 10 -11.71 -1.30 -5.55
C TYR A 10 -10.75 -1.68 -6.68
N ARG A 11 -11.02 -2.79 -7.38
CA ARG A 11 -10.27 -3.14 -8.60
C ARG A 11 -10.49 -2.11 -9.71
N ASP A 12 -11.75 -1.75 -9.96
CA ASP A 12 -12.10 -0.74 -10.96
C ASP A 12 -11.45 0.62 -10.63
N ALA A 13 -11.38 0.99 -9.35
CA ALA A 13 -10.72 2.22 -8.91
C ALA A 13 -9.20 2.20 -9.10
N ALA A 14 -8.53 1.08 -8.83
CA ALA A 14 -7.11 0.93 -9.11
C ALA A 14 -6.80 0.89 -10.61
N ASP A 15 -7.65 0.24 -11.41
CA ASP A 15 -7.53 0.28 -12.86
C ASP A 15 -7.65 1.70 -13.40
N ALA A 16 -8.50 2.53 -12.78
CA ALA A 16 -8.66 3.93 -13.13
C ALA A 16 -7.47 4.82 -12.72
N SER A 17 -6.68 4.44 -11.70
CA SER A 17 -5.46 5.16 -11.36
C SER A 17 -4.32 4.89 -12.32
N PHE A 18 -4.28 3.69 -12.93
CA PHE A 18 -3.32 3.33 -13.96
C PHE A 18 -3.61 4.02 -15.28
N LYS A 19 -2.60 4.60 -15.95
CA LYS A 19 -2.76 5.27 -17.26
C LYS A 19 -3.82 6.39 -17.21
N SER A 20 -3.91 7.07 -16.08
CA SER A 20 -4.98 7.99 -15.67
C SER A 20 -5.03 9.33 -16.42
N TRP A 21 -4.02 9.69 -17.23
CA TRP A 21 -3.94 10.99 -17.92
C TRP A 21 -5.23 11.43 -18.65
N ARG A 22 -5.88 10.51 -19.38
CA ARG A 22 -7.11 10.84 -20.14
C ARG A 22 -8.31 11.12 -19.23
N LEU A 23 -8.38 10.43 -18.09
CA LEU A 23 -9.45 10.62 -17.12
C LEU A 23 -9.21 11.89 -16.30
N LEU A 24 -7.96 12.14 -15.86
CA LEU A 24 -7.60 13.35 -15.11
C LEU A 24 -7.87 14.63 -15.88
N LYS A 25 -7.69 14.63 -17.21
CA LYS A 25 -8.06 15.78 -18.06
C LYS A 25 -9.55 16.13 -18.03
N LYS A 26 -10.41 15.17 -17.70
CA LYS A 26 -11.86 15.35 -17.57
C LYS A 26 -12.27 15.57 -16.12
N SER A 27 -11.31 15.54 -15.20
CA SER A 27 -11.55 15.59 -13.78
C SER A 27 -11.44 16.98 -13.21
N LYS A 28 -12.26 17.29 -12.20
CA LYS A 28 -12.12 18.52 -11.41
C LYS A 28 -11.28 18.26 -10.16
N LYS A 29 -11.46 17.08 -9.56
CA LYS A 29 -10.71 16.62 -8.40
C LYS A 29 -10.22 15.18 -8.59
N CYS A 30 -9.26 14.78 -7.78
CA CYS A 30 -8.78 13.42 -7.69
C CYS A 30 -8.44 13.07 -6.24
N GLY A 31 -8.32 11.78 -5.95
CA GLY A 31 -7.97 11.28 -4.63
C GLY A 31 -6.79 10.33 -4.69
N CYS A 32 -5.84 10.48 -3.78
CA CYS A 32 -4.75 9.51 -3.63
C CYS A 32 -5.11 8.50 -2.54
N TYR A 33 -5.19 7.21 -2.88
CA TYR A 33 -5.51 6.17 -1.90
C TYR A 33 -4.30 5.66 -1.09
N TYR A 34 -3.11 6.21 -1.29
CA TYR A 34 -1.96 5.94 -0.42
C TYR A 34 -1.92 6.88 0.79
N CYS A 35 -1.99 8.20 0.54
CA CYS A 35 -2.00 9.24 1.59
C CYS A 35 -3.42 9.69 1.99
N CYS A 36 -4.45 9.14 1.36
CA CYS A 36 -5.88 9.42 1.59
C CYS A 36 -6.28 10.89 1.43
N ARG A 37 -5.57 11.66 0.59
CA ARG A 37 -5.89 13.06 0.31
C ARG A 37 -6.74 13.21 -0.94
N VAL A 38 -7.66 14.18 -0.92
CA VAL A 38 -8.45 14.62 -2.06
C VAL A 38 -8.06 16.05 -2.39
N TYR A 39 -7.82 16.33 -3.67
CA TYR A 39 -7.30 17.63 -4.11
C TYR A 39 -7.74 17.94 -5.55
N PRO A 40 -7.65 19.21 -6.00
CA PRO A 40 -7.90 19.59 -7.39
C PRO A 40 -7.03 18.80 -8.37
N ALA A 41 -7.63 18.32 -9.46
CA ALA A 41 -6.91 17.56 -10.48
C ALA A 41 -5.79 18.40 -11.15
N SER A 42 -5.92 19.72 -11.13
CA SER A 42 -4.93 20.67 -11.63
C SER A 42 -3.61 20.68 -10.84
N GLU A 43 -3.58 20.14 -9.61
CA GLU A 43 -2.34 20.03 -8.83
C GLU A 43 -1.46 18.86 -9.28
N VAL A 44 -1.99 17.94 -10.10
CA VAL A 44 -1.20 16.84 -10.67
C VAL A 44 -0.32 17.39 -11.80
N VAL A 45 0.93 17.66 -11.47
CA VAL A 45 1.94 18.16 -12.43
C VAL A 45 2.92 17.09 -12.90
N ASP A 46 3.04 15.99 -12.16
CA ASP A 46 4.06 14.96 -12.40
C ASP A 46 3.46 13.60 -12.79
N TRP A 47 4.17 12.86 -13.65
CA TRP A 47 3.64 11.71 -14.38
C TRP A 47 4.71 10.65 -14.64
N CYS A 48 4.38 9.39 -14.37
CA CYS A 48 5.14 8.25 -14.86
C CYS A 48 4.78 7.95 -16.32
N ASP A 49 5.78 7.95 -17.21
CA ASP A 49 5.61 7.49 -18.59
C ASP A 49 5.61 5.95 -18.64
N GLU A 50 4.56 5.40 -19.24
CA GLU A 50 4.41 3.96 -19.48
C GLU A 50 5.02 3.57 -20.83
N ARG A 51 5.35 2.28 -20.99
CA ARG A 51 5.94 1.75 -22.25
C ARG A 51 5.10 2.02 -23.50
N ASP A 52 3.78 2.15 -23.35
CA ASP A 52 2.84 2.40 -24.45
C ASP A 52 2.51 3.90 -24.65
N ARG A 53 3.38 4.80 -24.20
CA ARG A 53 3.22 6.27 -24.26
C ARG A 53 2.00 6.80 -23.50
N ARG A 54 1.40 5.98 -22.64
CA ARG A 54 0.39 6.44 -21.68
C ARG A 54 1.09 6.96 -20.43
N ARG A 55 0.33 7.68 -19.61
CA ARG A 55 0.87 8.36 -18.43
C ARG A 55 0.02 8.08 -17.20
N THR A 56 0.69 7.75 -16.12
CA THR A 56 0.11 7.50 -14.80
C THR A 56 0.46 8.68 -13.89
N ALA A 57 -0.54 9.30 -13.28
CA ALA A 57 -0.34 10.46 -12.41
C ALA A 57 0.43 10.12 -11.13
N LEU A 58 1.35 11.00 -10.75
CA LEU A 58 1.99 10.97 -9.44
C LEU A 58 1.29 11.95 -8.50
N CYS A 59 1.01 11.49 -7.28
CA CYS A 59 0.41 12.33 -6.26
C CYS A 59 1.38 13.46 -5.85
N PRO A 60 0.98 14.75 -5.91
CA PRO A 60 1.88 15.87 -5.59
C PRO A 60 2.28 15.92 -4.11
N TYR A 61 1.58 15.18 -3.24
CA TYR A 61 1.82 15.18 -1.79
C TYR A 61 2.71 14.03 -1.31
N CYS A 62 2.78 12.92 -2.05
CA CYS A 62 3.52 11.73 -1.61
C CYS A 62 4.31 11.02 -2.72
N GLY A 63 4.20 11.47 -3.98
CA GLY A 63 4.95 10.92 -5.11
C GLY A 63 4.54 9.52 -5.57
N ILE A 64 3.44 8.97 -5.05
CA ILE A 64 2.97 7.61 -5.40
C ILE A 64 1.93 7.68 -6.53
N ASP A 65 1.97 6.71 -7.42
CA ASP A 65 1.15 6.51 -8.62
C ASP A 65 -0.26 5.96 -8.33
N SER A 66 -0.87 6.42 -7.23
CA SER A 66 -2.14 5.90 -6.68
C SER A 66 -3.24 6.95 -6.71
N VAL A 67 -3.35 7.69 -7.81
CA VAL A 67 -4.29 8.82 -7.98
C VAL A 67 -5.52 8.38 -8.77
N ILE A 68 -6.69 8.41 -8.12
CA ILE A 68 -7.99 8.10 -8.72
C ILE A 68 -8.63 9.41 -9.22
N PRO A 69 -8.91 9.54 -10.53
CA PRO A 69 -9.60 10.72 -11.09
C PRO A 69 -11.10 10.67 -10.80
N ASP A 70 -11.77 11.77 -10.44
CA ASP A 70 -13.24 11.77 -10.23
C ASP A 70 -14.06 11.38 -11.48
N ALA A 71 -13.50 11.53 -12.68
CA ALA A 71 -14.13 11.17 -13.94
C ALA A 71 -14.21 9.66 -14.15
N SER A 72 -13.59 8.85 -13.28
CA SER A 72 -13.80 7.40 -13.24
C SER A 72 -15.17 7.02 -12.69
N GLY A 73 -15.86 7.94 -12.01
CA GLY A 73 -17.11 7.66 -11.30
C GLY A 73 -16.90 6.98 -9.93
N CYS A 74 -15.66 6.77 -9.49
CA CYS A 74 -15.37 6.23 -8.17
C CYS A 74 -15.66 7.28 -7.07
N PRO A 75 -16.13 6.86 -5.89
CA PRO A 75 -16.14 7.71 -4.72
C PRO A 75 -14.73 8.19 -4.37
N LEU A 76 -14.59 9.45 -3.99
CA LEU A 76 -13.34 10.05 -3.51
C LEU A 76 -13.48 10.54 -2.07
N ASP A 77 -14.34 9.93 -1.27
CA ASP A 77 -14.41 10.23 0.16
C ASP A 77 -13.30 9.52 0.94
N GLU A 78 -13.05 10.01 2.16
CA GLU A 78 -11.96 9.53 3.01
C GLU A 78 -12.12 8.03 3.37
N GLU A 79 -13.36 7.56 3.57
CA GLU A 79 -13.63 6.17 3.92
C GLU A 79 -13.26 5.23 2.76
N PHE A 80 -13.67 5.58 1.54
CA PHE A 80 -13.34 4.84 0.33
C PHE A 80 -11.82 4.77 0.11
N LEU A 81 -11.13 5.90 0.23
CA LEU A 81 -9.67 5.95 0.07
C LEU A 81 -8.94 5.11 1.12
N LYS A 82 -9.40 5.11 2.37
CA LYS A 82 -8.85 4.25 3.44
C LYS A 82 -9.05 2.76 3.13
N LYS A 83 -10.22 2.37 2.62
CA LYS A 83 -10.47 0.97 2.24
C LYS A 83 -9.63 0.57 1.03
N MET A 84 -9.48 1.44 0.03
CA MET A 84 -8.55 1.25 -1.09
C MET A 84 -7.13 1.02 -0.57
N LYS A 85 -6.65 1.90 0.33
CA LYS A 85 -5.33 1.75 0.96
C LYS A 85 -5.16 0.38 1.60
N TYR A 86 -6.15 -0.02 2.39
CA TYR A 86 -6.14 -1.31 3.07
C TYR A 86 -6.00 -2.45 2.06
N TRP A 87 -6.86 -2.50 1.04
CA TRP A 87 -6.84 -3.57 0.05
C TRP A 87 -5.56 -3.60 -0.79
N TRP A 88 -5.02 -2.43 -1.16
CA TRP A 88 -3.91 -2.33 -2.11
C TRP A 88 -2.52 -2.35 -1.46
N PHE A 89 -2.38 -1.82 -0.25
CA PHE A 89 -1.09 -1.63 0.41
C PHE A 89 -0.94 -2.42 1.73
N GLU A 90 -2.03 -2.75 2.42
CA GLU A 90 -1.96 -3.29 3.79
C GLU A 90 -2.53 -4.71 3.94
N SER A 91 -3.33 -5.18 2.99
CA SER A 91 -4.04 -6.48 3.02
C SER A 91 -3.10 -7.69 3.03
N HIS A 92 -1.81 -7.48 2.79
CA HIS A 92 -0.77 -8.52 2.90
C HIS A 92 -0.28 -8.73 4.34
N SER A 93 -0.94 -8.14 5.34
CA SER A 93 -0.61 -8.41 6.74
C SER A 93 -0.94 -9.86 7.12
N VAL A 94 0.07 -10.72 7.09
CA VAL A 94 -0.03 -12.09 7.61
C VAL A 94 -0.09 -12.01 9.13
N SER A 95 -1.20 -12.45 9.72
CA SER A 95 -1.27 -12.78 11.14
C SER A 95 -0.99 -14.26 11.29
N CYS A 96 0.22 -14.63 11.69
CA CYS A 96 0.53 -15.99 12.14
C CYS A 96 0.59 -16.02 13.66
N LYS A 97 0.11 -17.11 14.27
CA LYS A 97 0.42 -17.40 15.68
C LYS A 97 1.89 -17.79 15.72
N VAL A 98 2.71 -16.97 16.34
CA VAL A 98 4.11 -17.31 16.63
C VAL A 98 4.19 -17.90 18.04
N PRO A 99 5.01 -18.94 18.27
CA PRO A 99 5.25 -19.46 19.62
C PRO A 99 5.67 -18.35 20.58
N ASP A 100 5.24 -18.40 21.85
CA ASP A 100 5.43 -17.33 22.83
C ASP A 100 6.90 -16.90 23.02
N ASN A 101 7.83 -17.85 22.93
CA ASN A 101 9.27 -17.59 23.00
C ASN A 101 9.78 -16.79 21.80
N VAL A 102 9.23 -17.01 20.61
CA VAL A 102 9.51 -16.24 19.40
C VAL A 102 8.81 -14.88 19.47
N ALA A 103 7.57 -14.82 19.94
CA ALA A 103 6.83 -13.58 20.15
C ALA A 103 7.57 -12.62 21.09
N LYS A 104 8.07 -13.13 22.22
CA LYS A 104 8.87 -12.36 23.20
C LYS A 104 10.15 -11.80 22.58
N LYS A 105 10.86 -12.58 21.75
CA LYS A 105 12.05 -12.11 21.01
C LYS A 105 11.69 -11.03 19.99
N ILE A 106 10.63 -11.24 19.20
CA ILE A 106 10.15 -10.25 18.22
C ILE A 106 9.70 -8.96 18.89
N ILE A 107 9.05 -9.01 20.06
CA ILE A 107 8.66 -7.83 20.84
C ILE A 107 9.90 -7.10 21.38
N ALA A 108 10.92 -7.83 21.85
CA ALA A 108 12.17 -7.23 22.31
C ALA A 108 12.90 -6.51 21.15
N ILE A 109 13.03 -7.17 20.00
CA ILE A 109 13.57 -6.57 18.76
C ILE A 109 12.69 -5.40 18.31
N GLY A 110 11.37 -5.51 18.40
CA GLY A 110 10.41 -4.46 18.05
C GLY A 110 10.59 -3.19 18.87
N LYS A 111 10.85 -3.30 20.18
CA LYS A 111 11.18 -2.16 21.05
C LYS A 111 12.48 -1.47 20.64
N GLU A 112 13.45 -2.24 20.17
CA GLU A 112 14.74 -1.75 19.66
C GLU A 112 14.59 -1.14 18.24
N LEU A 113 13.69 -1.70 17.42
CA LEU A 113 13.30 -1.16 16.13
C LEU A 113 12.48 0.13 16.27
N ASP A 114 11.63 0.29 17.30
CA ASP A 114 10.93 1.56 17.61
C ASP A 114 11.91 2.67 18.02
N PHE A 115 13.09 2.32 18.54
CA PHE A 115 14.20 3.25 18.72
C PHE A 115 14.83 3.63 17.38
N LEU A 116 15.14 2.65 16.53
CA LEU A 116 15.63 2.88 15.16
C LEU A 116 14.59 3.60 14.29
N ARG A 117 13.31 3.55 14.68
CA ARG A 117 12.17 4.14 13.99
C ARG A 117 12.18 5.66 13.94
N LYS A 118 12.86 6.24 14.91
CA LYS A 118 13.09 7.68 15.01
C LYS A 118 14.29 8.13 14.16
N VAL A 119 15.07 7.20 13.60
CA VAL A 119 16.39 7.49 13.01
C VAL A 119 16.46 7.11 11.51
N LEU A 120 15.67 6.16 11.00
CA LEU A 120 15.77 5.69 9.61
C LEU A 120 14.44 5.81 8.83
N PRO A 121 14.44 6.37 7.60
CA PRO A 121 13.27 6.31 6.74
C PRO A 121 13.20 4.94 6.05
N SER A 122 12.00 4.34 6.07
CA SER A 122 11.54 3.12 5.37
C SER A 122 12.04 1.74 5.86
N GLY A 123 11.07 0.94 6.33
CA GLY A 123 11.20 -0.49 6.66
C GLY A 123 10.83 -0.80 8.12
N TYR A 124 9.55 -1.11 8.41
CA TYR A 124 9.11 -1.40 9.79
C TYR A 124 8.37 -2.72 9.96
N PHE A 125 8.79 -3.44 10.99
CA PHE A 125 8.02 -4.48 11.68
C PHE A 125 7.25 -3.83 12.84
N ILE A 126 6.00 -4.23 13.08
CA ILE A 126 5.26 -3.86 14.30
C ILE A 126 4.83 -5.13 15.02
N ALA A 127 5.39 -5.35 16.22
CA ALA A 127 4.86 -6.32 17.16
C ALA A 127 3.68 -5.68 17.89
N GLY A 128 2.48 -6.28 17.82
CA GLY A 128 1.33 -5.86 18.60
C GLY A 128 1.51 -6.20 20.09
N SER A 129 0.92 -5.37 20.97
CA SER A 129 0.96 -5.56 22.43
C SER A 129 0.13 -6.75 22.94
N ASP A 130 -0.66 -7.40 22.07
CA ASP A 130 -1.55 -8.53 22.38
C ASP A 130 -0.93 -9.90 22.02
N GLY A 131 0.37 -9.95 21.70
CA GLY A 131 1.05 -11.18 21.27
C GLY A 131 0.78 -11.56 19.81
N LYS A 132 0.04 -10.73 19.05
CA LYS A 132 -0.12 -10.91 17.61
C LYS A 132 0.91 -10.06 16.86
N VAL A 133 1.72 -10.72 16.04
CA VAL A 133 2.63 -10.04 15.13
C VAL A 133 1.86 -9.73 13.85
N LYS A 134 1.78 -8.45 13.47
CA LYS A 134 1.16 -8.01 12.21
C LYS A 134 2.28 -7.69 11.22
N LEU A 135 2.46 -8.55 10.23
CA LEU A 135 3.50 -8.43 9.21
C LEU A 135 3.03 -7.49 8.09
N LEU A 136 3.01 -6.18 8.30
CA LEU A 136 2.80 -5.22 7.20
C LEU A 136 4.01 -5.32 6.26
N GLY A 137 3.78 -5.76 5.02
CA GLY A 137 4.77 -6.43 4.17
C GLY A 137 6.02 -5.62 3.79
N ILE A 138 6.98 -6.34 3.20
CA ILE A 138 8.26 -5.83 2.67
C ILE A 138 8.02 -5.13 1.32
N ILE A 139 8.69 -3.99 1.09
CA ILE A 139 8.96 -3.49 -0.27
C ILE A 139 10.27 -4.15 -0.74
N ASP A 140 10.20 -4.98 -1.78
CA ASP A 140 11.36 -5.58 -2.46
C ASP A 140 12.20 -4.48 -3.13
N PRO A 141 13.53 -4.41 -2.92
CA PRO A 141 14.35 -3.35 -3.50
C PRO A 141 14.51 -3.41 -5.02
N ASN A 142 14.09 -4.46 -5.75
CA ASN A 142 14.12 -4.46 -7.22
C ASN A 142 13.23 -5.52 -7.91
N SER A 143 12.00 -5.73 -7.44
CA SER A 143 10.91 -6.41 -8.17
C SER A 143 11.17 -7.84 -8.72
N LYS A 144 10.38 -8.81 -8.28
CA LYS A 144 9.38 -9.60 -9.07
C LYS A 144 9.07 -10.85 -8.27
N SER A 145 7.87 -10.90 -7.68
CA SER A 145 7.20 -12.14 -7.26
C SER A 145 8.11 -13.20 -6.60
N LYS A 146 8.42 -13.06 -5.31
CA LYS A 146 8.68 -14.23 -4.46
C LYS A 146 7.93 -14.07 -3.15
N PHE A 147 6.68 -14.52 -3.21
CA PHE A 147 6.06 -15.31 -2.14
C PHE A 147 7.17 -16.10 -1.44
N PHE A 148 7.31 -16.01 -0.11
CA PHE A 148 8.10 -16.99 0.64
C PHE A 148 7.22 -18.22 0.86
N PRO A 149 7.45 -19.35 0.19
CA PRO A 149 6.88 -20.63 0.59
C PRO A 149 7.85 -21.30 1.59
N ASP A 150 7.28 -22.18 2.40
CA ASP A 150 7.96 -23.16 3.25
C ASP A 150 8.85 -22.65 4.38
N LEU A 151 8.19 -22.33 5.50
CA LEU A 151 8.73 -22.68 6.82
C LEU A 151 8.84 -24.22 6.88
N LYS A 152 9.99 -24.78 6.52
CA LYS A 152 10.34 -26.15 6.90
C LYS A 152 10.77 -26.17 8.36
N ASP A 153 10.17 -27.10 9.09
CA ASP A 153 10.40 -27.39 10.50
C ASP A 153 11.88 -27.61 10.85
N GLY A 154 12.27 -27.13 12.03
CA GLY A 154 13.49 -27.53 12.75
C GLY A 154 14.80 -26.96 12.16
N SER A 155 15.81 -26.57 12.93
CA SER A 155 16.14 -26.87 14.32
C SER A 155 17.34 -26.00 14.71
N LEU A 156 17.28 -25.45 15.94
CA LEU A 156 18.33 -24.79 16.74
C LEU A 156 18.91 -23.47 16.23
#